data_AF-A0A942V724-F1
#
_entry.id   AF-A0A942V724-F1
#
_cell.length_a   1.000
_cell.length_b   1.000
_cell.length_c   1.000
_cell.angle_alpha   90.00
_cell.angle_beta   90.00
_cell.angle_gamma   90.00
#
_symmetry.space_group_name_H-M   'P 1'
#
loop_
_entity.id
_entity.type
_entity.pdbx_description
1 polymer ?
#
loop_
_entity_poly.entity_id
_entity_poly.type
_entity_poly.pdbx_seq_one_letter_code
_entity_poly.pdbx_strand_id
1 'polypeptide(L)' 'MKTIKIFGKNREEIERIARDKYGESYFIISIRELKRKTIFGIVKKEYEVSIGVLEQN' A
#
# COMPACT_ATOMS: atom_id res chain seq x y z
N MET A 1 -9.07 -2.66 -15.61
CA MET A 1 -8.35 -3.05 -14.36
C MET A 1 -7.02 -2.31 -14.27
N LYS A 2 -6.77 -1.64 -13.15
CA LYS A 2 -5.57 -0.80 -12.94
C LYS A 2 -4.81 -1.25 -11.70
N THR A 3 -3.48 -1.37 -11.82
CA THR A 3 -2.61 -1.64 -10.67
C THR A 3 -2.10 -0.34 -10.06
N ILE A 4 -2.15 -0.21 -8.74
CA ILE A 4 -1.71 0.98 -7.99
C ILE A 4 -0.77 0.54 -6.88
N LYS A 5 0.33 1.27 -6.69
CA LYS A 5 1.25 1.09 -5.57
C LYS A 5 0.98 2.16 -4.51
N ILE A 6 0.86 1.74 -3.26
CA ILE A 6 0.67 2.62 -2.11
C ILE A 6 1.79 2.36 -1.11
N PHE A 7 2.41 3.43 -0.63
CA PHE A 7 3.51 3.37 0.35
C PHE A 7 3.05 3.97 1.67
N GLY A 8 3.49 3.38 2.79
CA GLY A 8 3.12 3.86 4.12
C GLY A 8 3.91 3.20 5.24
N LYS A 9 3.77 3.71 6.47
CA LYS A 9 4.49 3.17 7.64
C LYS A 9 3.83 1.95 8.27
N ASN A 10 2.51 1.82 8.11
CA ASN A 10 1.72 0.69 8.58
C ASN A 10 0.89 0.12 7.42
N ARG A 11 0.90 -1.21 7.28
CA ARG A 11 0.05 -1.95 6.35
C ARG A 11 -1.44 -1.66 6.57
N GLU A 12 -1.92 -1.66 7.80
CA GLU A 12 -3.34 -1.49 8.13
C GLU A 12 -3.86 -0.12 7.68
N GLU A 13 -3.02 0.90 7.81
CA GLU A 13 -3.34 2.25 7.33
C GLU A 13 -3.48 2.27 5.81
N ILE A 14 -2.58 1.60 5.10
CA ILE A 14 -2.63 1.49 3.64
C ILE A 14 -3.88 0.74 3.17
N GLU A 15 -4.22 -0.38 3.83
CA GLU A 15 -5.42 -1.15 3.52
C GLU A 15 -6.69 -0.35 3.82
N ARG A 16 -6.72 0.41 4.91
CA ARG A 16 -7.83 1.33 5.23
C ARG A 16 -8.00 2.39 4.13
N ILE A 17 -6.92 3.04 3.70
CA ILE A 17 -6.96 4.03 2.60
C ILE A 17 -7.48 3.40 1.31
N ALA A 18 -7.03 2.19 0.98
CA ALA A 18 -7.49 1.48 -0.21
C ALA A 18 -8.99 1.16 -0.11
N ARG A 19 -9.46 0.71 1.05
CA ARG A 19 -10.89 0.44 1.31
C ARG A 19 -11.75 1.70 1.26
N ASP A 20 -11.32 2.77 1.91
CA ASP A 20 -12.05 4.04 1.95
C ASP A 20 -12.19 4.64 0.54
N LYS A 21 -11.20 4.40 -0.33
CA LYS A 21 -11.17 4.96 -1.68
C LYS A 21 -11.83 4.09 -2.75
N TYR A 22 -11.67 2.76 -2.67
CA TYR A 22 -12.10 1.83 -3.72
C TYR A 22 -13.20 0.85 -3.27
N GLY A 23 -13.60 0.89 -1.99
CA GLY A 23 -14.64 0.01 -1.44
C GLY A 23 -14.30 -1.46 -1.64
N GLU A 24 -15.23 -2.21 -2.23
CA GLU A 24 -15.05 -3.63 -2.57
C GLU A 24 -14.43 -3.83 -3.97
N SER A 25 -14.16 -2.76 -4.71
CA SER A 25 -13.64 -2.82 -6.08
C SER A 25 -12.11 -2.85 -6.16
N TYR A 26 -11.44 -3.32 -5.10
CA TYR A 26 -10.01 -3.58 -5.11
C TYR A 26 -9.64 -4.90 -4.45
N PHE A 27 -8.49 -5.44 -4.83
CA PHE A 27 -7.85 -6.56 -4.16
C PHE A 27 -6.35 -6.29 -4.00
N ILE A 28 -5.75 -6.89 -2.98
CA ILE A 28 -4.31 -6.76 -2.75
C ILE A 28 -3.57 -7.75 -3.65
N ILE A 29 -2.61 -7.24 -4.44
CA ILE A 29 -1.74 -8.03 -5.31
C ILE A 29 -0.50 -8.48 -4.53
N SER A 30 0.15 -7.56 -3.83
CA SER A 30 1.37 -7.86 -3.07
C SER A 30 1.61 -6.86 -1.95
N ILE A 31 2.35 -7.30 -0.94
CA ILE A 31 2.78 -6.48 0.19
C ILE A 31 4.26 -6.73 0.41
N ARG A 32 5.05 -5.66 0.46
CA ARG A 32 6.50 -5.72 0.69
C ARG A 32 6.88 -4.81 1.85
N GLU A 33 7.53 -5.37 2.87
CA GLU A 33 8.19 -4.58 3.90
C GLU A 33 9.54 -4.08 3.38
N LEU A 34 9.74 -2.77 3.45
CA LEU A 34 10.95 -2.05 3.08
C LEU A 34 11.61 -1.52 4.35
N LYS A 35 12.91 -1.77 4.49
CA LYS A 35 13.73 -1.16 5.54
C LYS A 35 14.49 0.01 4.92
N ARG A 36 14.07 1.24 5.23
CA ARG A 36 14.68 2.45 4.71
C ARG A 36 15.61 3.03 5.77
N LYS A 37 16.92 3.06 5.48
CA LYS A 37 17.87 3.82 6.31
C LYS A 37 17.66 5.30 6.04
N THR A 38 17.41 6.05 7.10
CA THR A 38 17.43 7.51 7.04
C THR A 38 18.87 8.02 7.14
N ILE A 39 19.08 9.29 6.79
CA ILE A 39 20.39 9.96 6.76
C ILE A 39 21.07 9.94 8.15
N PHE A 40 20.27 9.80 9.22
CA PHE A 40 20.75 9.70 10.61
C PHE A 40 20.98 8.25 11.09
N GLY A 41 21.03 7.27 10.19
CA GLY A 41 21.23 5.86 10.54
C GLY A 41 20.00 5.17 11.15
N ILE A 42 18.89 5.88 11.38
CA ILE A 42 17.64 5.29 11.88
C ILE A 42 17.01 4.47 10.76
N VAL A 43 16.83 3.17 11.01
CA VAL A 43 16.08 2.27 10.12
C VAL A 43 14.59 2.48 10.35
N LYS A 44 13.89 3.03 9.35
CA LYS A 44 12.44 3.10 9.35
C LYS A 44 11.87 1.95 8.54
N LYS A 45 10.83 1.32 9.09
CA LYS A 45 9.98 0.39 8.36
C LYS A 45 9.01 1.19 7.48
N GLU A 46 8.87 0.75 6.25
CA GLU A 46 7.93 1.25 5.25
C GLU A 46 7.32 0.03 4.56
N TYR A 47 6.09 0.13 4.10
CA TYR A 47 5.38 -0.91 3.37
C TYR A 47 5.06 -0.40 1.99
N GLU A 48 5.32 -1.22 0.97
CA GLU A 48 4.79 -1.07 -0.38
C GLU A 48 3.66 -2.08 -0.56
N VAL A 49 2.43 -1.60 -0.76
CA VAL A 49 1.28 -2.44 -1.08
C VAL A 49 0.89 -2.18 -2.52
N SER A 50 0.88 -3.23 -3.33
CA SER A 50 0.31 -3.18 -4.67
C SER A 50 -1.13 -3.67 -4.62
N ILE A 51 -2.06 -2.87 -5.12
CA ILE A 51 -3.48 -3.23 -5.25
C ILE A 51 -3.89 -3.27 -6.71
N GLY A 52 -4.78 -4.18 -7.06
CA GLY A 52 -5.52 -4.19 -8.31
C GLY A 52 -6.88 -3.54 -8.07
N VAL A 53 -7.24 -2.55 -8.88
CA VAL A 53 -8.54 -1.88 -8.85
C VAL A 53 -9.32 -2.30 -10.08
N LEU A 54 -10.52 -2.84 -9.85
CA LEU A 54 -11.51 -3.13 -10.86
C LEU A 54 -12.26 -1.83 -11.18
N GLU A 55 -12.40 -1.51 -12.46
CA GLU A 55 -13.22 -0.35 -12.84
C GLU A 55 -14.67 -0.67 -12.53
N GLN A 56 -15.32 0.19 -11.74
CA GLN A 56 -16.77 0.19 -11.59
C GLN A 56 -17.34 0.75 -12.90
N ASN A 57 -17.96 -0.12 -13.68
CA ASN A 57 -18.72 0.27 -14.88
C ASN A 57 -20.01 0.99 -14.48
#